data_AF-A0A2N6C5I9-F1
#
_entry.id   AF-A0A2N6C5I9-F1
#
_cell.length_a   1.000
_cell.length_b   1.000
_cell.length_c   1.000
_cell.angle_alpha   90.00
_cell.angle_beta   90.00
_cell.angle_gamma   90.00
#
_symmetry.space_group_name_H-M   'P 1'
#
loop_
_entity.id
_entity.type
_entity.pdbx_description
1 polymer ?
#
loop_
_entity_poly.entity_id
_entity_poly.type
_entity_poly.pdbx_seq_one_letter_code
_entity_poly.pdbx_strand_id
1 'polypeptide(L)'
;MTAEEKSTKGLDPELAQARRRIVELSRALAQAEPGHKALAGWDASLVSLPVAAAQGDAALSCQEELQEELLRKQILLETIVNTIPDIICLKDGEGRWLLANDFDLQLFQLLDVDYKGKTDAELAPYSAFYQEAFLGCMATDRAAWAKGNPSRDEEIIPRPDGSTKIFDVVKVPLFNPDGSRQALVVAGRDITDLRRAQQKNQENEQRFRLLFQNAPMPYQSLSADGVILDVNDKWLQVLGYRRDQVVGRFFREFIVPDAKQVFDFHFGQLKEQGAQQNVEMQMIKEDGDILSVAFDGEIITSSEGELLQTLCVFRDITRQKELDEILYNSRATLERQVRERTRELRKKGEEQDKTLLALERKSQDLHDANVALKVLLEQGSKAKKELEGQILANIKELVFPYLDELDMELKGKAAAAYVQLFRKRLAEITSSFSRELTSKLVELTPRELQVAELIKQGCSNKDIAMLLHIAPGTVDVYRNNIRKKLGLKKKKINLRAYLLTSI
;
A
#
# COMPACT_ATOMS: atom_id res chain seq x y z
N MET A 1 67.98 50.34 31.55
CA MET A 1 68.25 49.70 32.84
C MET A 1 68.81 48.31 32.56
N THR A 2 70.14 48.19 32.62
CA THR A 2 70.83 46.90 32.52
C THR A 2 70.58 46.07 33.78
N ALA A 3 70.75 44.75 33.69
CA ALA A 3 70.47 43.78 34.75
C ALA A 3 71.25 44.02 36.07
N GLU A 4 72.22 44.94 36.09
CA GLU A 4 73.00 45.30 37.28
C GLU A 4 72.30 46.29 38.22
N GLU A 5 71.31 47.07 37.76
CA GLU A 5 70.67 48.10 38.61
C GLU A 5 69.49 47.58 39.46
N LYS A 6 69.04 46.33 39.26
CA LYS A 6 67.95 45.72 40.05
C LYS A 6 68.41 44.89 41.25
N SER A 7 69.72 44.66 41.42
CA SER A 7 70.27 43.78 42.48
C SER A 7 70.68 44.50 43.77
N THR A 8 70.38 45.80 43.93
CA THR A 8 70.75 46.57 45.13
C THR A 8 69.54 47.22 45.81
N LYS A 9 68.52 46.41 46.13
CA LYS A 9 67.52 46.78 47.15
C LYS A 9 67.56 45.73 48.24
N GLY A 10 68.19 46.08 49.37
CA GLY A 10 68.22 45.24 50.58
C GLY A 10 69.61 44.92 51.13
N LEU A 11 70.71 45.38 50.51
CA LEU A 11 72.05 45.21 51.06
C LEU A 11 72.44 46.40 51.96
N ASP A 12 73.01 46.08 53.11
CA ASP A 12 73.66 46.99 54.06
C ASP A 12 74.54 48.02 53.30
N PRO A 13 74.38 49.34 53.56
CA PRO A 13 75.16 50.40 52.90
C PRO A 13 76.67 50.14 52.87
N GLU A 14 77.23 49.52 53.92
CA GLU A 14 78.65 49.17 53.97
C GLU A 14 79.02 48.05 52.98
N LEU A 15 78.17 47.04 52.81
CA LEU A 15 78.40 45.93 51.87
C LEU A 15 78.26 46.39 50.41
N ALA A 16 77.34 47.31 50.13
CA ALA A 16 77.18 47.91 48.81
C ALA A 16 78.40 48.78 48.44
N GLN A 17 78.97 49.50 49.41
CA GLN A 17 80.19 50.29 49.22
C GLN A 17 81.42 49.40 49.05
N ALA A 18 81.53 48.28 49.78
CA ALA A 18 82.59 47.29 49.62
C ALA A 18 82.54 46.59 48.25
N ARG A 19 81.36 46.17 47.79
CA ARG A 19 81.18 45.57 46.45
C ARG A 19 81.53 46.55 45.31
N ARG A 20 81.12 47.82 45.42
CA ARG A 20 81.51 48.84 44.43
C ARG A 20 83.04 49.01 44.37
N ARG A 21 83.71 49.05 45.53
CA ARG A 21 85.18 49.11 45.60
C ARG A 21 85.87 47.88 45.03
N ILE A 22 85.32 46.67 45.23
CA ILE A 22 85.87 45.43 44.66
C ILE A 22 85.72 45.38 43.14
N VAL A 23 84.58 45.86 42.60
CA VAL A 23 84.35 45.95 41.15
C VAL A 23 85.22 47.03 40.52
N GLU A 24 85.40 48.18 41.18
CA GLU A 24 86.35 49.22 40.73
C GLU A 24 87.80 48.73 40.77
N LEU A 25 88.21 48.00 41.81
CA LEU A 25 89.54 47.38 41.91
C LEU A 25 89.75 46.31 40.83
N SER A 26 88.76 45.48 40.55
CA SER A 26 88.83 44.43 39.51
C SER A 26 88.90 45.04 38.11
N ARG A 27 88.17 46.15 37.87
CA ARG A 27 88.20 46.88 36.59
C ARG A 27 89.51 47.66 36.41
N ALA A 28 90.08 48.20 37.49
CA ALA A 28 91.41 48.82 37.49
C ALA A 28 92.55 47.81 37.27
N LEU A 29 92.45 46.61 37.86
CA LEU A 29 93.40 45.50 37.63
C LEU A 29 93.32 44.96 36.19
N ALA A 30 92.13 44.93 35.58
CA ALA A 30 91.94 44.48 34.20
C ALA A 30 92.45 45.50 33.15
N GLN A 31 92.62 46.77 33.52
CA GLN A 31 93.13 47.84 32.65
C GLN A 31 94.62 48.14 32.85
N ALA A 32 95.28 47.52 33.83
CA ALA A 32 96.70 47.70 34.07
C ALA A 32 97.54 46.83 33.11
N GLU A 33 98.35 47.44 32.25
CA GLU A 33 99.34 46.73 31.44
C GLU A 33 100.39 46.02 32.31
N PRO A 34 100.98 44.91 31.85
CA PRO A 34 101.93 44.15 32.66
C PRO A 34 103.23 44.95 32.81
N GLY A 35 103.46 45.53 34.00
CA GLY A 35 104.75 46.13 34.33
C GLY A 35 104.75 47.37 35.24
N HIS A 36 103.61 47.86 35.73
CA HIS A 36 103.61 49.04 36.61
C HIS A 36 103.53 48.70 38.10
N LYS A 37 104.60 49.09 38.82
CA LYS A 37 104.73 49.12 40.27
C LYS A 37 103.68 50.07 40.88
N ALA A 38 102.52 49.56 41.26
CA ALA A 38 101.51 50.32 41.98
C ALA A 38 100.92 49.55 43.18
N LEU A 39 101.76 48.82 43.92
CA LEU A 39 101.38 48.16 45.18
C LEU A 39 102.50 48.27 46.24
N ALA A 40 103.01 49.48 46.45
CA ALA A 40 103.89 49.80 47.58
C ALA A 40 103.12 50.74 48.52
N GLY A 41 102.36 50.17 49.46
CA GLY A 41 101.70 50.97 50.51
C GLY A 41 100.36 50.45 51.00
N TRP A 42 100.04 49.16 50.85
CA TRP A 42 98.78 48.61 51.36
C TRP A 42 99.07 47.70 52.56
N ASP A 43 98.61 48.15 53.71
CA ASP A 43 98.71 47.47 55.00
C ASP A 43 97.79 46.24 55.02
N ALA A 44 98.39 45.06 55.14
CA ALA A 44 97.68 43.78 55.14
C ALA A 44 96.93 43.47 56.46
N SER A 45 96.86 44.43 57.40
CA SER A 45 96.18 44.26 58.69
C SER A 45 94.68 44.62 58.69
N LEU A 46 94.11 45.07 57.57
CA LEU A 46 92.71 45.52 57.50
C LEU A 46 91.70 44.52 56.91
N VAL A 47 92.09 43.26 56.66
CA VAL A 47 91.16 42.21 56.21
C VAL A 47 91.25 41.00 57.14
N SER A 48 90.72 41.17 58.35
CA SER A 48 90.30 40.05 59.19
C SER A 48 88.77 40.10 59.32
N LEU A 49 88.08 39.67 58.26
CA LEU A 49 86.68 39.28 58.28
C LEU A 49 86.62 37.74 58.38
N PRO A 50 85.64 37.17 59.10
CA PRO A 50 85.61 35.74 59.39
C PRO A 50 85.21 34.95 58.12
N VAL A 51 86.20 34.38 57.43
CA VAL A 51 86.03 33.51 56.25
C VAL A 51 85.17 32.26 56.57
N ALA A 52 85.06 31.89 57.86
CA ALA A 52 84.22 30.77 58.30
C ALA A 52 82.70 31.06 58.26
N ALA A 53 82.26 32.32 58.37
CA ALA A 53 80.83 32.66 58.34
C ALA A 53 80.28 32.69 56.90
N ALA A 54 81.06 33.21 55.94
CA ALA A 54 80.65 33.33 54.54
C ALA A 54 80.57 31.98 53.79
N GLN A 55 81.33 30.96 54.21
CA GLN A 55 81.22 29.60 53.65
C GLN A 55 79.99 28.85 54.19
N GLY A 56 79.58 29.12 55.44
CA GLY A 56 78.35 28.58 56.03
C GLY A 56 77.10 29.17 55.39
N ASP A 57 77.05 30.50 55.22
CA ASP A 57 75.89 31.19 54.64
C ASP A 57 75.68 30.88 53.14
N ALA A 58 76.75 30.71 52.36
CA ALA A 58 76.65 30.30 50.95
C ALA A 58 76.23 28.83 50.78
N ALA A 59 76.65 27.95 51.69
CA ALA A 59 76.23 26.54 51.69
C ALA A 59 74.77 26.37 52.13
N LEU A 60 74.32 27.13 53.14
CA LEU A 60 72.91 27.20 53.55
C LEU A 60 72.03 27.75 52.42
N SER A 61 72.43 28.86 51.79
CA SER A 61 71.70 29.44 50.65
C SER A 61 71.59 28.47 49.46
N CYS A 62 72.65 27.71 49.17
CA CYS A 62 72.63 26.69 48.11
C CYS A 62 71.74 25.48 48.45
N GLN A 63 71.71 25.08 49.72
CA GLN A 63 70.84 24.00 50.20
C GLN A 63 69.36 24.40 50.19
N GLU A 64 69.04 25.64 50.55
CA GLU A 64 67.68 26.20 50.49
C GLU A 64 67.18 26.32 49.05
N GLU A 65 68.00 26.82 48.11
CA GLU A 65 67.65 26.88 46.68
C GLU A 65 67.36 25.49 46.08
N LEU A 66 68.17 24.48 46.45
CA LEU A 66 67.96 23.10 45.99
C LEU A 66 66.67 22.50 46.56
N GLN A 67 66.34 22.81 47.82
CA GLN A 67 65.09 22.37 48.46
C GLN A 67 63.86 23.03 47.83
N GLU A 68 63.93 24.33 47.52
CA GLU A 68 62.87 25.03 46.80
C GLU A 68 62.67 24.48 45.39
N GLU A 69 63.76 24.19 44.65
CA GLU A 69 63.67 23.62 43.31
C GLU A 69 63.06 22.20 43.36
N LEU A 70 63.46 21.39 44.34
CA LEU A 70 62.92 20.04 44.53
C LEU A 70 61.44 20.07 44.90
N LEU A 71 61.05 20.94 45.83
CA LEU A 71 59.66 21.15 46.22
C LEU A 71 58.82 21.62 45.02
N ARG A 72 59.35 22.56 44.23
CA ARG A 72 58.69 23.05 43.02
C ARG A 72 58.50 21.94 41.98
N LYS A 73 59.50 21.10 41.75
CA LYS A 73 59.40 19.93 40.87
C LYS A 73 58.37 18.93 41.39
N GLN A 74 58.32 18.70 42.70
CA GLN A 74 57.37 17.78 43.31
C GLN A 74 55.93 18.27 43.17
N ILE A 75 55.65 19.53 43.52
CA ILE A 75 54.32 20.15 43.35
C ILE A 75 53.88 20.08 41.88
N LEU A 76 54.80 20.36 40.95
CA LEU A 76 54.51 20.30 39.52
C LEU A 76 54.15 18.87 39.06
N LEU A 77 54.92 17.87 39.48
CA LEU A 77 54.66 16.46 39.15
C LEU A 77 53.31 15.99 39.69
N GLU A 78 53.02 16.26 40.96
CA GLU A 78 51.73 15.91 41.59
C GLU A 78 50.56 16.59 40.86
N THR A 79 50.71 17.87 40.49
CA THR A 79 49.68 18.61 39.74
C THR A 79 49.46 18.01 38.35
N ILE A 80 50.53 17.73 37.60
CA ILE A 80 50.41 17.15 36.25
C ILE A 80 49.72 15.80 36.32
N VAL A 81 50.16 14.93 37.23
CA VAL A 81 49.68 13.56 37.31
C VAL A 81 48.21 13.50 37.80
N ASN A 82 47.80 14.39 38.71
CA ASN A 82 46.41 14.47 39.18
C ASN A 82 45.44 15.17 38.23
N THR A 83 45.92 15.97 37.28
CA THR A 83 45.06 16.61 36.26
C THR A 83 44.70 15.67 35.10
N ILE A 84 45.43 14.56 34.94
CA ILE A 84 45.16 13.57 33.90
C ILE A 84 44.05 12.62 34.37
N PRO A 85 42.91 12.52 33.63
CA PRO A 85 41.81 11.61 33.97
C PRO A 85 42.07 10.17 33.51
N ASP A 86 43.32 9.74 33.57
CA ASP A 86 43.80 8.39 33.24
C ASP A 86 44.39 7.79 34.54
N ILE A 87 44.44 6.45 34.64
CA ILE A 87 45.17 5.76 35.70
C ILE A 87 46.65 6.14 35.56
N ILE A 88 47.26 6.68 36.61
CA ILE A 88 48.70 6.87 36.67
C ILE A 88 49.21 6.30 37.99
N CYS A 89 50.03 5.27 37.90
CA CYS A 89 50.63 4.59 39.04
C CYS A 89 52.11 4.31 38.79
N LEU A 90 52.94 4.48 39.82
CA LEU A 90 54.35 4.12 39.84
C LEU A 90 54.57 3.11 40.94
N LYS A 91 55.18 1.97 40.60
CA LYS A 91 55.54 0.91 41.57
C LYS A 91 57.04 0.70 41.62
N ASP A 92 57.57 0.22 42.74
CA ASP A 92 58.98 -0.21 42.85
C ASP A 92 59.21 -1.56 42.14
N GLY A 93 60.46 -2.05 42.16
CA GLY A 93 60.84 -3.33 41.55
C GLY A 93 60.17 -4.58 42.16
N GLU A 94 59.60 -4.46 43.36
CA GLU A 94 58.88 -5.50 44.09
C GLU A 94 57.35 -5.33 43.95
N GLY A 95 56.88 -4.32 43.21
CA GLY A 95 55.47 -4.04 42.96
C GLY A 95 54.78 -3.21 44.06
N ARG A 96 55.54 -2.56 44.95
CA ARG A 96 54.97 -1.64 45.96
C ARG A 96 54.67 -0.29 45.35
N TRP A 97 53.50 0.26 45.64
CA TRP A 97 53.06 1.55 45.12
C TRP A 97 53.89 2.69 45.71
N LEU A 98 54.51 3.49 44.85
CA LEU A 98 55.30 4.68 45.20
C LEU A 98 54.48 5.97 45.01
N LEU A 99 53.70 6.01 43.93
CA LEU A 99 52.85 7.13 43.56
C LEU A 99 51.61 6.59 42.84
N ALA A 100 50.46 7.14 43.14
CA ALA A 100 49.24 6.99 42.36
C ALA A 100 48.50 8.31 42.33
N ASN A 101 47.89 8.63 41.17
CA ASN A 101 47.12 9.85 41.02
C ASN A 101 45.73 9.73 41.65
N ASP A 102 45.09 10.87 41.89
CA ASP A 102 43.78 10.93 42.52
C ASP A 102 42.73 10.13 41.73
N PHE A 103 42.84 10.08 40.40
CA PHE A 103 41.95 9.30 39.55
C PHE A 103 42.05 7.80 39.84
N ASP A 104 43.26 7.25 39.90
CA ASP A 104 43.52 5.84 40.18
C ASP A 104 43.08 5.47 41.61
N LEU A 105 43.40 6.31 42.58
CA LEU A 105 42.96 6.15 43.97
C LEU A 105 41.42 6.19 44.09
N GLN A 106 40.75 7.09 43.37
CA GLN A 106 39.29 7.15 43.34
C GLN A 106 38.67 5.91 42.70
N LEU A 107 39.23 5.47 41.56
CA LEU A 107 38.76 4.30 40.83
C LEU A 107 38.72 3.07 41.73
N PHE A 108 39.83 2.81 42.44
CA PHE A 108 39.99 1.66 43.32
C PHE A 108 39.52 1.89 44.78
N GLN A 109 38.92 3.04 45.09
CA GLN A 109 38.44 3.39 46.44
C GLN A 109 39.55 3.40 47.51
N LEU A 110 40.73 3.93 47.16
CA LEU A 110 41.92 4.01 48.00
C LEU A 110 42.30 5.43 48.45
N LEU A 111 41.47 6.45 48.20
CA LEU A 111 41.77 7.84 48.55
C LEU A 111 42.20 8.03 50.02
N ASP A 112 41.53 7.36 50.95
CA ASP A 112 41.80 7.46 52.40
C ASP A 112 42.71 6.33 52.92
N VAL A 113 43.34 5.57 52.02
CA VAL A 113 44.23 4.45 52.36
C VAL A 113 45.67 4.90 52.23
N ASP A 114 46.47 4.64 53.28
CA ASP A 114 47.93 4.80 53.18
C ASP A 114 48.50 3.71 52.25
N TYR A 115 48.53 4.00 50.95
CA TYR A 115 48.88 3.03 49.92
C TYR A 115 50.39 2.90 49.69
N LYS A 116 51.16 3.91 50.12
CA LYS A 116 52.58 4.00 49.79
C LYS A 116 53.35 2.85 50.43
N GLY A 117 54.17 2.17 49.63
CA GLY A 117 54.96 1.01 50.07
C GLY A 117 54.18 -0.31 50.14
N LYS A 118 52.89 -0.34 49.78
CA LYS A 118 52.08 -1.57 49.74
C LYS A 118 51.99 -2.13 48.32
N THR A 119 52.01 -3.45 48.20
CA THR A 119 51.74 -4.17 46.95
C THR A 119 50.24 -4.25 46.66
N ASP A 120 49.85 -4.54 45.42
CA ASP A 120 48.42 -4.73 45.09
C ASP A 120 47.75 -5.80 45.96
N ALA A 121 48.47 -6.86 46.34
CA ALA A 121 47.97 -7.90 47.24
C ALA A 121 47.70 -7.39 48.67
N GLU A 122 48.51 -6.44 49.16
CA GLU A 122 48.33 -5.79 50.46
C GLU A 122 47.27 -4.68 50.42
N LEU A 123 47.01 -4.10 49.24
CA LEU A 123 45.95 -3.13 49.01
C LEU A 123 44.58 -3.79 48.80
N ALA A 124 44.54 -4.99 48.23
CA ALA A 124 43.32 -5.72 47.92
C ALA A 124 42.31 -5.81 49.09
N PRO A 125 42.72 -6.05 50.35
CA PRO A 125 41.80 -6.10 51.50
C PRO A 125 41.12 -4.76 51.81
N TYR A 126 41.75 -3.63 51.47
CA TYR A 126 41.17 -2.30 51.68
C TYR A 126 40.03 -2.01 50.69
N SER A 127 39.99 -2.73 49.58
CA SER A 127 39.00 -2.57 48.52
C SER A 127 38.55 -3.92 47.99
N ALA A 128 37.77 -4.63 48.82
CA ALA A 128 37.38 -6.02 48.59
C ALA A 128 36.72 -6.26 47.22
N PHE A 129 35.98 -5.28 46.70
CA PHE A 129 35.36 -5.37 45.38
C PHE A 129 36.39 -5.48 44.25
N TYR A 130 37.52 -4.79 44.37
CA TYR A 130 38.57 -4.74 43.35
C TYR A 130 39.70 -5.76 43.59
N GLN A 131 39.54 -6.68 44.53
CA GLN A 131 40.58 -7.68 44.84
C GLN A 131 41.01 -8.48 43.60
N GLU A 132 40.06 -8.89 42.77
CA GLU A 132 40.36 -9.61 41.53
C GLU A 132 41.10 -8.73 40.51
N ALA A 133 40.69 -7.45 40.38
CA ALA A 133 41.36 -6.50 39.50
C ALA A 133 42.82 -6.28 39.92
N PHE A 134 43.09 -6.09 41.23
CA PHE A 134 44.45 -5.98 41.77
C PHE A 134 45.31 -7.21 41.45
N LEU A 135 44.78 -8.42 41.65
CA LEU A 135 45.48 -9.66 41.34
C LEU A 135 45.76 -9.80 39.84
N GLY A 136 44.81 -9.37 39.00
CA GLY A 136 44.97 -9.28 37.55
C GLY A 136 46.10 -8.32 37.15
N CYS A 137 46.10 -7.11 37.71
CA CYS A 137 47.15 -6.11 37.48
C CYS A 137 48.53 -6.63 37.88
N MET A 138 48.66 -7.38 38.99
CA MET A 138 49.94 -8.01 39.36
C MET A 138 50.43 -9.01 38.33
N ALA A 139 49.52 -9.77 37.70
CA ALA A 139 49.88 -10.73 36.67
C ALA A 139 50.39 -10.01 35.41
N THR A 140 49.72 -8.94 34.99
CA THR A 140 50.15 -8.13 33.84
C THR A 140 51.42 -7.33 34.14
N ASP A 141 51.63 -6.90 35.38
CA ASP A 141 52.90 -6.29 35.84
C ASP A 141 54.07 -7.27 35.73
N ARG A 142 53.89 -8.52 36.21
CA ARG A 142 54.92 -9.57 36.06
C ARG A 142 55.22 -9.87 34.59
N ALA A 143 54.21 -9.86 33.72
CA ALA A 143 54.39 -10.05 32.29
C ALA A 143 55.21 -8.90 31.66
N ALA A 144 54.93 -7.65 32.03
CA ALA A 144 55.69 -6.49 31.59
C ALA A 144 57.17 -6.60 32.01
N TRP A 145 57.42 -6.98 33.27
CA TRP A 145 58.78 -7.22 33.76
C TRP A 145 59.51 -8.33 33.01
N ALA A 146 58.82 -9.44 32.70
CA ALA A 146 59.41 -10.55 31.96
C ALA A 146 59.77 -10.15 30.51
N LYS A 147 58.98 -9.26 29.91
CA LYS A 147 59.23 -8.74 28.55
C LYS A 147 60.39 -7.74 28.51
N GLY A 148 60.58 -6.97 29.58
CA GLY A 148 61.67 -6.01 29.74
C GLY A 148 61.58 -4.77 28.84
N ASN A 149 60.46 -4.55 28.17
CA ASN A 149 60.17 -3.38 27.35
C ASN A 149 58.69 -2.95 27.53
N PRO A 150 58.29 -1.74 27.07
CA PRO A 150 56.91 -1.29 27.20
C PRO A 150 55.90 -2.32 26.66
N SER A 151 54.89 -2.63 27.48
CA SER A 151 53.73 -3.43 27.09
C SER A 151 52.47 -2.56 27.06
N ARG A 152 51.50 -2.95 26.25
CA ARG A 152 50.21 -2.28 26.11
C ARG A 152 49.12 -3.33 25.96
N ASP A 153 48.16 -3.33 26.87
CA ASP A 153 47.10 -4.32 26.96
C ASP A 153 45.80 -3.66 27.46
N GLU A 154 44.66 -4.27 27.16
CA GLU A 154 43.37 -3.78 27.67
C GLU A 154 43.03 -4.47 28.98
N GLU A 155 42.74 -3.68 30.01
CA GLU A 155 42.30 -4.16 31.31
C GLU A 155 40.82 -3.76 31.53
N ILE A 156 39.99 -4.75 31.86
CA ILE A 156 38.57 -4.53 32.14
C ILE A 156 38.39 -4.46 33.65
N ILE A 157 37.97 -3.30 34.13
CA ILE A 157 37.77 -3.03 35.55
C ILE A 157 36.27 -2.98 35.84
N PRO A 158 35.70 -3.91 36.62
CA PRO A 158 34.30 -3.83 37.03
C PRO A 158 34.10 -2.64 37.96
N ARG A 159 32.87 -2.12 38.05
CA ARG A 159 32.49 -1.04 38.97
C ARG A 159 31.42 -1.54 39.95
N PRO A 160 31.35 -0.97 41.17
CA PRO A 160 30.36 -1.36 42.18
C PRO A 160 28.91 -1.22 41.72
N ASP A 161 28.63 -0.35 40.75
CA ASP A 161 27.31 -0.16 40.14
C ASP A 161 26.93 -1.27 39.14
N GLY A 162 27.80 -2.26 38.93
CA GLY A 162 27.63 -3.37 37.99
C GLY A 162 28.08 -3.06 36.56
N SER A 163 28.48 -1.82 36.26
CA SER A 163 29.07 -1.47 34.96
C SER A 163 30.54 -1.88 34.89
N THR A 164 31.15 -1.81 33.70
CA THR A 164 32.59 -2.00 33.52
C THR A 164 33.23 -0.77 32.88
N LYS A 165 34.49 -0.51 33.23
CA LYS A 165 35.40 0.34 32.46
C LYS A 165 36.41 -0.53 31.72
N ILE A 166 36.83 -0.07 30.55
CA ILE A 166 37.89 -0.69 29.75
C ILE A 166 39.02 0.33 29.67
N PHE A 167 40.19 -0.04 30.19
CA PHE A 167 41.39 0.78 30.17
C PHE A 167 42.38 0.21 29.16
N ASP A 168 42.92 1.08 28.32
CA ASP A 168 44.09 0.81 27.51
C ASP A 168 45.33 1.14 28.35
N VAL A 169 45.99 0.10 28.87
CA VAL A 169 47.02 0.20 29.89
C VAL A 169 48.39 -0.01 29.26
N VAL A 170 49.25 0.99 29.41
CA VAL A 170 50.67 0.92 29.08
C VAL A 170 51.47 0.71 30.35
N LYS A 171 52.37 -0.27 30.32
CA LYS A 171 53.30 -0.56 31.43
C LYS A 171 54.73 -0.43 30.95
N VAL A 172 55.51 0.42 31.60
CA VAL A 172 56.90 0.72 31.25
C VAL A 172 57.82 0.26 32.38
N PRO A 173 58.51 -0.88 32.23
CA PRO A 173 59.50 -1.31 33.22
C PRO A 173 60.77 -0.47 33.08
N LEU A 174 61.25 0.04 34.21
CA LEU A 174 62.51 0.78 34.34
C LEU A 174 63.51 -0.08 35.11
N PHE A 175 64.76 -0.09 34.63
CA PHE A 175 65.83 -0.91 35.19
C PHE A 175 66.99 -0.03 35.62
N ASN A 176 67.65 -0.43 36.71
CA ASN A 176 68.91 0.14 37.14
C ASN A 176 70.04 -0.24 36.17
N PRO A 177 71.19 0.46 36.19
CA PRO A 177 72.35 0.12 35.35
C PRO A 177 72.89 -1.32 35.52
N ASP A 178 72.65 -1.94 36.67
CA ASP A 178 73.01 -3.33 36.97
C ASP A 178 71.99 -4.36 36.46
N GLY A 179 70.91 -3.90 35.82
CA GLY A 179 69.83 -4.72 35.31
C GLY A 179 68.77 -5.10 36.34
N SER A 180 68.89 -4.63 37.60
CA SER A 180 67.86 -4.85 38.61
C SER A 180 66.61 -3.99 38.30
N ARG A 181 65.45 -4.43 38.79
CA ARG A 181 64.19 -3.67 38.63
C ARG A 181 64.27 -2.37 39.44
N GLN A 182 64.04 -1.24 38.78
CA GLN A 182 64.00 0.08 39.42
C GLN A 182 62.57 0.46 39.77
N ALA A 183 61.71 0.57 38.76
CA ALA A 183 60.32 0.96 38.92
C ALA A 183 59.45 0.53 37.73
N LEU A 184 58.15 0.44 37.93
CA LEU A 184 57.16 0.18 36.88
C LEU A 184 56.20 1.37 36.79
N VAL A 185 56.19 2.05 35.65
CA VAL A 185 55.18 3.07 35.34
C VAL A 185 53.98 2.39 34.72
N VAL A 186 52.79 2.63 35.26
CA VAL A 186 51.51 2.16 34.74
C VAL A 186 50.66 3.36 34.38
N ALA A 187 50.25 3.45 33.12
CA ALA A 187 49.36 4.49 32.62
C ALA A 187 48.17 3.84 31.91
N GLY A 188 46.94 4.09 32.36
CA GLY A 188 45.73 3.46 31.82
C GLY A 188 44.70 4.49 31.34
N ARG A 189 44.48 4.57 30.03
CA ARG A 189 43.46 5.47 29.46
C ARG A 189 42.11 4.78 29.37
N ASP A 190 41.06 5.44 29.86
CA ASP A 190 39.71 4.94 29.69
C ASP A 190 39.28 5.00 28.21
N ILE A 191 39.02 3.83 27.63
CA ILE A 191 38.53 3.66 26.25
C ILE A 191 37.13 3.05 26.20
N THR A 192 36.40 3.07 27.32
CA THR A 192 35.07 2.44 27.45
C THR A 192 34.10 2.98 26.40
N ASP A 193 33.99 4.31 26.27
CA ASP A 193 33.06 4.93 25.33
C ASP A 193 33.46 4.67 23.88
N LEU A 194 34.77 4.64 23.59
CA LEU A 194 35.30 4.28 22.28
C LEU A 194 34.92 2.83 21.91
N ARG A 195 35.15 1.89 22.82
CA ARG A 195 34.82 0.47 22.63
C ARG A 195 33.31 0.25 22.48
N ARG A 196 32.48 0.91 23.30
CA ARG A 196 31.01 0.86 23.17
C ARG A 196 30.53 1.42 21.84
N ALA A 197 31.08 2.55 21.39
CA ALA A 197 30.74 3.13 20.09
C ALA A 197 31.14 2.22 18.93
N GLN A 198 32.35 1.63 18.99
CA GLN A 198 32.82 0.66 17.99
C GLN A 198 31.94 -0.58 17.93
N GLN A 199 31.63 -1.19 19.08
CA GLN A 199 30.74 -2.35 19.15
C GLN A 199 29.35 -2.00 18.61
N LYS A 200 28.80 -0.83 18.99
CA LYS A 200 27.49 -0.41 18.51
C LYS A 200 27.47 -0.20 16.99
N ASN A 201 28.55 0.34 16.43
CA ASN A 201 28.68 0.51 15.00
C ASN A 201 28.74 -0.85 14.28
N GLN A 202 29.51 -1.80 14.80
CA GLN A 202 29.59 -3.17 14.26
C GLN A 202 28.23 -3.88 14.32
N GLU A 203 27.51 -3.80 15.45
CA GLU A 203 26.17 -4.37 15.60
C GLU A 203 25.17 -3.75 14.61
N ASN A 204 25.24 -2.43 14.44
CA ASN A 204 24.39 -1.71 13.48
C ASN A 204 24.72 -2.10 12.04
N GLU A 205 26.00 -2.23 11.68
CA GLU A 205 26.43 -2.67 10.35
C GLU A 205 25.95 -4.09 10.07
N GLN A 206 26.13 -5.02 11.01
CA GLN A 206 25.65 -6.40 10.88
C GLN A 206 24.13 -6.44 10.73
N ARG A 207 23.41 -5.66 11.55
CA ARG A 207 21.94 -5.56 11.47
C ARG A 207 21.49 -5.00 10.13
N PHE A 208 22.12 -3.93 9.64
CA PHE A 208 21.80 -3.35 8.33
C PHE A 208 22.07 -4.35 7.21
N ARG A 209 23.23 -5.02 7.22
CA ARG A 209 23.58 -6.06 6.26
C ARG A 209 22.54 -7.18 6.23
N LEU A 210 22.09 -7.65 7.39
CA LEU A 210 21.03 -8.66 7.48
C LEU A 210 19.69 -8.17 6.91
N LEU A 211 19.28 -6.94 7.21
CA LEU A 211 18.03 -6.36 6.70
C LEU A 211 18.06 -6.18 5.19
N PHE A 212 19.19 -5.70 4.67
CA PHE A 212 19.42 -5.51 3.24
C PHE A 212 19.40 -6.86 2.50
N GLN A 213 20.19 -7.84 2.95
CA GLN A 213 20.30 -9.14 2.29
C GLN A 213 19.00 -9.94 2.31
N ASN A 214 18.27 -9.91 3.44
CA ASN A 214 17.02 -10.64 3.61
C ASN A 214 15.77 -9.84 3.20
N ALA A 215 15.92 -8.67 2.59
CA ALA A 215 14.78 -7.90 2.13
C ALA A 215 13.96 -8.71 1.09
N PRO A 216 12.62 -8.68 1.14
CA PRO A 216 11.77 -9.48 0.25
C PRO A 216 11.80 -8.99 -1.21
N MET A 217 12.40 -7.82 -1.44
CA MET A 217 12.45 -7.13 -2.71
C MET A 217 13.88 -7.09 -3.25
N PRO A 218 14.08 -7.28 -4.57
CA PRO A 218 15.34 -6.99 -5.23
C PRO A 218 15.79 -5.56 -4.95
N TYR A 219 17.02 -5.42 -4.48
CA TYR A 219 17.63 -4.13 -4.17
C TYR A 219 18.97 -4.02 -4.89
N GLN A 220 19.24 -2.83 -5.42
CA GLN A 220 20.53 -2.46 -5.95
C GLN A 220 20.92 -1.05 -5.53
N SER A 221 22.23 -0.84 -5.41
CA SER A 221 22.81 0.49 -5.28
C SER A 221 23.75 0.77 -6.45
N LEU A 222 23.65 1.97 -7.02
CA LEU A 222 24.50 2.40 -8.12
C LEU A 222 25.36 3.60 -7.71
N SER A 223 26.57 3.68 -8.28
CA SER A 223 27.41 4.86 -8.20
C SER A 223 26.81 6.02 -8.99
N ALA A 224 27.40 7.21 -8.87
CA ALA A 224 27.06 8.35 -9.71
C ALA A 224 27.17 8.04 -11.21
N ASP A 225 28.01 7.10 -11.64
CA ASP A 225 28.17 6.73 -13.05
C ASP A 225 27.24 5.59 -13.50
N GLY A 226 26.41 5.06 -12.60
CA GLY A 226 25.52 3.94 -12.90
C GLY A 226 26.21 2.58 -12.82
N VAL A 227 27.35 2.50 -12.13
CA VAL A 227 28.03 1.24 -11.81
C VAL A 227 27.39 0.62 -10.58
N ILE A 228 27.13 -0.68 -10.60
CA ILE A 228 26.52 -1.38 -9.46
C ILE A 228 27.52 -1.46 -8.31
N LEU A 229 27.21 -0.81 -7.20
CA LEU A 229 28.02 -0.84 -5.96
C LEU A 229 27.70 -2.07 -5.12
N ASP A 230 26.42 -2.38 -4.96
CA ASP A 230 25.98 -3.58 -4.23
C ASP A 230 24.57 -3.99 -4.67
N VAL A 231 24.24 -5.26 -4.44
CA VAL A 231 22.92 -5.85 -4.66
C VAL A 231 22.60 -6.81 -3.52
N ASN A 232 21.34 -6.93 -3.16
CA ASN A 232 20.94 -7.93 -2.18
C ASN A 232 20.77 -9.33 -2.79
N ASP A 233 20.68 -10.34 -1.93
CA ASP A 233 20.52 -11.73 -2.38
C ASP A 233 19.23 -11.94 -3.18
N LYS A 234 18.17 -11.18 -2.88
CA LYS A 234 16.91 -11.25 -3.65
C LYS A 234 17.08 -10.82 -5.10
N TRP A 235 17.87 -9.78 -5.37
CA TRP A 235 18.21 -9.33 -6.73
C TRP A 235 18.89 -10.45 -7.52
N LEU A 236 19.88 -11.09 -6.92
CA LEU A 236 20.62 -12.22 -7.52
C LEU A 236 19.71 -13.41 -7.79
N GLN A 237 18.86 -13.78 -6.83
CA GLN A 237 17.90 -14.88 -7.00
C GLN A 237 16.89 -14.64 -8.12
N VAL A 238 16.40 -13.40 -8.28
CA VAL A 238 15.38 -13.07 -9.28
C VAL A 238 15.96 -13.05 -10.69
N LEU A 239 17.19 -12.59 -10.86
CA LEU A 239 17.84 -12.46 -12.17
C LEU A 239 18.77 -13.61 -12.53
N GLY A 240 19.12 -14.47 -11.57
CA GLY A 240 19.94 -15.66 -11.76
C GLY A 240 21.45 -15.44 -11.59
N TYR A 241 21.94 -14.21 -11.70
CA TYR A 241 23.38 -13.91 -11.67
C TYR A 241 24.06 -14.19 -10.31
N ARG A 242 25.37 -14.40 -10.36
CA ARG A 242 26.24 -14.34 -9.18
C ARG A 242 26.73 -12.92 -8.89
N ARG A 243 27.01 -12.64 -7.62
CA ARG A 243 27.44 -11.32 -7.15
C ARG A 243 28.72 -10.82 -7.83
N ASP A 244 29.70 -11.70 -8.06
CA ASP A 244 30.97 -11.41 -8.74
C ASP A 244 30.80 -11.03 -10.22
N GLN A 245 29.69 -11.41 -10.85
CA GLN A 245 29.36 -11.05 -12.23
C GLN A 245 28.61 -9.72 -12.33
N VAL A 246 28.22 -9.12 -11.20
CA VAL A 246 27.27 -8.01 -11.13
C VAL A 246 27.90 -6.77 -10.51
N VAL A 247 28.47 -6.92 -9.32
CA VAL A 247 29.08 -5.80 -8.58
C VAL A 247 30.30 -5.29 -9.35
N GLY A 248 30.38 -3.97 -9.50
CA GLY A 248 31.42 -3.28 -10.27
C GLY A 248 31.13 -3.15 -11.78
N ARG A 249 30.01 -3.66 -12.28
CA ARG A 249 29.61 -3.52 -13.69
C ARG A 249 28.60 -2.42 -13.91
N PHE A 250 28.46 -1.97 -15.16
CA PHE A 250 27.45 -0.97 -15.50
C PHE A 250 26.07 -1.60 -15.50
N PHE A 251 25.10 -0.93 -14.86
CA PHE A 251 23.71 -1.42 -14.79
C PHE A 251 23.09 -1.67 -16.18
N ARG A 252 23.50 -0.89 -17.18
CA ARG A 252 23.05 -1.02 -18.58
C ARG A 252 23.35 -2.38 -19.22
N GLU A 253 24.24 -3.17 -18.64
CA GLU A 253 24.58 -4.50 -19.13
C GLU A 253 23.48 -5.54 -18.80
N PHE A 254 22.60 -5.22 -17.85
CA PHE A 254 21.54 -6.11 -17.35
C PHE A 254 20.13 -5.74 -17.85
N ILE A 255 20.04 -4.82 -18.83
CA ILE A 255 18.78 -4.37 -19.43
C ILE A 255 18.80 -4.59 -20.94
N VAL A 256 17.61 -4.72 -21.52
CA VAL A 256 17.47 -4.87 -22.98
C VAL A 256 18.02 -3.64 -23.72
N PRO A 257 18.56 -3.80 -24.95
CA PRO A 257 19.13 -2.68 -25.70
C PRO A 257 18.22 -1.46 -25.81
N ASP A 258 16.93 -1.67 -26.07
CA ASP A 258 15.92 -0.61 -26.24
C ASP A 258 15.67 0.16 -24.94
N ALA A 259 15.91 -0.46 -23.77
CA ALA A 259 15.75 0.16 -22.47
C ALA A 259 16.95 1.04 -22.06
N LYS A 260 18.07 1.01 -22.80
CA LYS A 260 19.28 1.79 -22.44
C LYS A 260 19.07 3.30 -22.50
N GLN A 261 18.29 3.79 -23.47
CA GLN A 261 17.96 5.22 -23.57
C GLN A 261 16.97 5.64 -22.49
N VAL A 262 16.01 4.76 -22.18
CA VAL A 262 15.05 4.96 -21.08
C VAL A 262 15.80 5.08 -19.75
N PHE A 263 16.76 4.19 -19.51
CA PHE A 263 17.63 4.26 -18.34
C PHE A 263 18.32 5.62 -18.21
N ASP A 264 18.92 6.14 -19.27
CA ASP A 264 19.69 7.39 -19.20
C ASP A 264 18.87 8.59 -18.83
N PHE A 265 17.70 8.66 -19.44
CA PHE A 265 16.74 9.70 -19.16
C PHE A 265 16.30 9.64 -17.69
N HIS A 266 15.85 8.47 -17.22
CA HIS A 266 15.35 8.33 -15.86
C HIS A 266 16.46 8.39 -14.80
N PHE A 267 17.67 7.93 -15.11
CA PHE A 267 18.82 8.05 -14.21
C PHE A 267 19.27 9.50 -14.09
N GLY A 268 19.24 10.28 -15.17
CA GLY A 268 19.41 11.74 -15.12
C GLY A 268 18.35 12.41 -14.25
N GLN A 269 17.07 12.09 -14.48
CA GLN A 269 15.97 12.63 -13.67
C GLN A 269 16.06 12.25 -12.20
N LEU A 270 16.47 11.02 -11.88
CA LEU A 270 16.67 10.56 -10.51
C LEU A 270 17.72 11.41 -9.78
N LYS A 271 18.81 11.77 -10.45
CA LYS A 271 19.85 12.63 -9.87
C LYS A 271 19.37 14.06 -9.67
N GLU A 272 18.59 14.60 -10.60
CA GLU A 272 18.07 15.97 -10.52
C GLU A 272 16.95 16.12 -9.49
N GLN A 273 16.04 15.15 -9.42
CA GLN A 273 14.83 15.21 -8.60
C GLN A 273 14.98 14.53 -7.23
N GLY A 274 16.02 13.72 -7.07
CA GLY A 274 16.34 12.97 -5.85
C GLY A 274 15.56 11.66 -5.67
N ALA A 275 14.41 11.51 -6.35
CA ALA A 275 13.60 10.29 -6.32
C ALA A 275 12.84 10.07 -7.64
N GLN A 276 12.58 8.81 -7.96
CA GLN A 276 11.74 8.36 -9.08
C GLN A 276 10.94 7.13 -8.66
N GLN A 277 9.73 6.99 -9.20
CA GLN A 277 8.85 5.86 -8.89
C GLN A 277 8.21 5.28 -10.16
N ASN A 278 7.93 3.99 -10.13
CA ASN A 278 7.30 3.21 -11.20
C ASN A 278 7.97 3.38 -12.58
N VAL A 279 9.31 3.45 -12.61
CA VAL A 279 10.04 3.47 -13.88
C VAL A 279 10.06 2.06 -14.45
N GLU A 280 9.26 1.83 -15.47
CA GLU A 280 9.15 0.52 -16.11
C GLU A 280 10.31 0.26 -17.07
N MET A 281 10.94 -0.90 -16.92
CA MET A 281 12.05 -1.34 -17.76
C MET A 281 12.03 -2.85 -17.97
N GLN A 282 12.80 -3.31 -18.95
CA GLN A 282 13.01 -4.73 -19.20
C GLN A 282 14.45 -5.11 -18.89
N MET A 283 14.60 -6.05 -17.97
CA MET A 283 15.87 -6.63 -17.56
C MET A 283 16.12 -7.96 -18.25
N ILE A 284 17.39 -8.30 -18.40
CA ILE A 284 17.85 -9.59 -18.93
C ILE A 284 18.30 -10.44 -17.75
N LYS A 285 17.83 -11.68 -17.67
CA LYS A 285 18.30 -12.69 -16.71
C LYS A 285 19.54 -13.42 -17.21
N GLU A 286 20.24 -14.14 -16.34
CA GLU A 286 21.45 -14.91 -16.73
C GLU A 286 21.15 -16.00 -17.78
N ASP A 287 19.97 -16.60 -17.75
CA ASP A 287 19.49 -17.58 -18.73
C ASP A 287 19.05 -16.96 -20.07
N GLY A 288 19.00 -15.63 -20.16
CA GLY A 288 18.58 -14.86 -21.33
C GLY A 288 17.10 -14.47 -21.35
N ASP A 289 16.29 -14.92 -20.37
CA ASP A 289 14.89 -14.52 -20.28
C ASP A 289 14.75 -13.02 -19.97
N ILE A 290 13.67 -12.42 -20.47
CA ILE A 290 13.37 -11.00 -20.25
C ILE A 290 12.36 -10.87 -19.10
N LEU A 291 12.72 -10.04 -18.11
CA LEU A 291 11.86 -9.71 -16.98
C LEU A 291 11.35 -8.27 -17.11
N SER A 292 10.04 -8.07 -17.08
CA SER A 292 9.46 -6.73 -17.00
C SER A 292 9.43 -6.28 -15.55
N VAL A 293 10.06 -5.15 -15.25
CA VAL A 293 10.20 -4.64 -13.88
C VAL A 293 9.79 -3.18 -13.77
N ALA A 294 9.30 -2.78 -12.60
CA ALA A 294 9.07 -1.38 -12.23
C ALA A 294 10.05 -0.99 -11.12
N PHE A 295 10.87 0.02 -11.36
CA PHE A 295 11.85 0.56 -10.43
C PHE A 295 11.29 1.73 -9.62
N ASP A 296 11.57 1.69 -8.32
CA ASP A 296 11.51 2.85 -7.43
C ASP A 296 12.92 3.13 -6.94
N GLY A 297 13.37 4.38 -7.02
CA GLY A 297 14.74 4.76 -6.70
C GLY A 297 14.83 6.10 -6.00
N GLU A 298 15.79 6.21 -5.08
CA GLU A 298 16.15 7.44 -4.37
C GLU A 298 17.66 7.62 -4.37
N ILE A 299 18.14 8.85 -4.15
CA ILE A 299 19.57 9.14 -4.04
C ILE A 299 20.00 9.32 -2.57
N ILE A 300 21.24 8.91 -2.29
CA ILE A 300 21.96 9.28 -1.08
C ILE A 300 23.03 10.30 -1.46
N THR A 301 23.01 11.44 -0.80
CA THR A 301 24.00 12.51 -0.96
C THR A 301 24.90 12.65 0.27
N SER A 302 26.08 13.23 0.07
CA SER A 302 26.99 13.63 1.14
C SER A 302 26.46 14.87 1.87
N SER A 303 27.09 15.24 2.99
CA SER A 303 26.82 16.50 3.69
C SER A 303 27.08 17.74 2.83
N GLU A 304 27.86 17.60 1.76
CA GLU A 304 28.21 18.67 0.82
C GLU A 304 27.28 18.68 -0.42
N GLY A 305 26.30 17.77 -0.48
CA GLY A 305 25.32 17.68 -1.57
C GLY A 305 25.77 16.84 -2.77
N GLU A 306 26.94 16.23 -2.72
CA GLU A 306 27.43 15.34 -3.78
C GLU A 306 26.71 13.98 -3.75
N LEU A 307 26.38 13.44 -4.91
CA LEU A 307 25.76 12.12 -5.03
C LEU A 307 26.76 11.02 -4.62
N LEU A 308 26.47 10.31 -3.54
CA LEU A 308 27.27 9.15 -3.12
C LEU A 308 26.83 7.90 -3.86
N GLN A 309 25.52 7.61 -3.83
CA GLN A 309 24.96 6.41 -4.45
C GLN A 309 23.45 6.55 -4.65
N THR A 310 22.88 5.72 -5.52
CA THR A 310 21.43 5.52 -5.60
C THR A 310 21.02 4.30 -4.80
N LEU A 311 19.77 4.26 -4.39
CA LEU A 311 19.11 3.12 -3.76
C LEU A 311 17.87 2.80 -4.57
N CYS A 312 17.89 1.68 -5.27
CA CYS A 312 16.78 1.28 -6.13
C CYS A 312 16.25 -0.09 -5.74
N VAL A 313 14.93 -0.20 -5.71
CA VAL A 313 14.22 -1.48 -5.63
C VAL A 313 13.43 -1.69 -6.90
N PHE A 314 13.19 -2.95 -7.28
CA PHE A 314 12.31 -3.24 -8.40
C PHE A 314 11.29 -4.33 -8.09
N ARG A 315 10.08 -4.14 -8.63
CA ARG A 315 9.01 -5.14 -8.64
C ARG A 315 8.97 -5.84 -9.98
N ASP A 316 8.82 -7.17 -9.97
CA ASP A 316 8.45 -7.92 -11.16
C ASP A 316 6.97 -7.62 -11.51
N ILE A 317 6.75 -7.06 -12.69
CA ILE A 317 5.44 -6.71 -13.22
C ILE A 317 5.07 -7.56 -14.44
N THR A 318 5.84 -8.61 -14.74
CA THR A 318 5.65 -9.46 -15.92
C THR A 318 4.24 -10.06 -15.92
N ARG A 319 3.84 -10.67 -14.79
CA ARG A 319 2.50 -11.25 -14.66
C ARG A 319 1.39 -10.22 -14.76
N GLN A 320 1.62 -9.02 -14.23
CA GLN A 320 0.66 -7.93 -14.32
C GLN A 320 0.48 -7.49 -15.77
N LYS A 321 1.57 -7.29 -16.52
CA LYS A 321 1.52 -6.94 -17.94
C LYS A 321 0.84 -8.00 -18.80
N GLU A 322 1.11 -9.27 -18.56
CA GLU A 322 0.41 -10.37 -19.24
C GLU A 322 -1.10 -10.31 -19.01
N LEU A 323 -1.53 -10.07 -17.76
CA LEU A 323 -2.95 -9.96 -17.43
C LEU A 323 -3.58 -8.72 -18.05
N ASP A 324 -2.88 -7.59 -18.03
CA ASP A 324 -3.37 -6.34 -18.64
C ASP A 324 -3.52 -6.49 -20.16
N GLU A 325 -2.59 -7.18 -20.82
CA GLU A 325 -2.68 -7.48 -22.26
C GLU A 325 -3.84 -8.44 -22.57
N ILE A 326 -4.01 -9.51 -21.78
CA ILE A 326 -5.15 -10.44 -21.91
C ILE A 326 -6.47 -9.69 -21.74
N LEU A 327 -6.57 -8.83 -20.73
CA LEU A 327 -7.77 -8.03 -20.47
C LEU A 327 -8.05 -7.06 -21.63
N TYR A 328 -7.02 -6.39 -22.15
CA TYR A 328 -7.13 -5.50 -23.29
C TYR A 328 -7.66 -6.24 -24.53
N ASN A 329 -7.05 -7.37 -24.87
CA ASN A 329 -7.43 -8.18 -26.04
C ASN A 329 -8.84 -8.80 -25.89
N SER A 330 -9.19 -9.26 -24.69
CA SER A 330 -10.52 -9.76 -24.36
C SER A 330 -11.58 -8.67 -24.52
N ARG A 331 -11.32 -7.47 -23.97
CA ARG A 331 -12.21 -6.31 -24.09
C ARG A 331 -12.40 -5.90 -25.56
N ALA A 332 -11.33 -5.82 -26.34
CA ALA A 332 -11.40 -5.48 -27.76
C ALA A 332 -12.24 -6.49 -28.56
N THR A 333 -12.15 -7.78 -28.22
CA THR A 333 -12.95 -8.85 -28.84
C THR A 333 -14.42 -8.74 -28.44
N LEU A 334 -14.71 -8.55 -27.15
CA LEU A 334 -16.08 -8.38 -26.65
C LEU A 334 -16.75 -7.15 -27.28
N GLU A 335 -16.04 -6.03 -27.37
CA GLU A 335 -16.56 -4.82 -28.02
C GLU A 335 -16.90 -5.05 -29.50
N ARG A 336 -16.11 -5.87 -30.22
CA ARG A 336 -16.41 -6.26 -31.60
C ARG A 336 -17.69 -7.10 -31.68
N GLN A 337 -17.82 -8.12 -30.83
CA GLN A 337 -19.00 -8.98 -30.78
C GLN A 337 -20.26 -8.20 -30.41
N VAL A 338 -20.19 -7.29 -29.44
CA VAL A 338 -21.31 -6.41 -29.07
C VAL A 338 -21.74 -5.56 -30.26
N ARG A 339 -20.79 -4.96 -31.00
CA ARG A 339 -21.12 -4.16 -32.20
C ARG A 339 -21.80 -5.01 -33.28
N GLU A 340 -21.28 -6.19 -33.57
CA GLU A 340 -21.87 -7.11 -34.56
C GLU A 340 -23.28 -7.55 -34.13
N ARG A 341 -23.45 -7.99 -32.89
CA ARG A 341 -24.74 -8.44 -32.36
C ARG A 341 -25.78 -7.33 -32.32
N THR A 342 -25.36 -6.11 -31.96
CA THR A 342 -26.23 -4.93 -32.00
C THR A 342 -26.71 -4.65 -33.43
N ARG A 343 -25.83 -4.78 -34.43
CA ARG A 343 -26.19 -4.62 -35.85
C ARG A 343 -27.16 -5.70 -36.33
N GLU A 344 -26.97 -6.96 -35.94
CA GLU A 344 -27.88 -8.05 -36.26
C GLU A 344 -29.27 -7.86 -35.63
N LEU A 345 -29.31 -7.51 -34.33
CA LEU A 345 -30.57 -7.27 -33.63
C LEU A 345 -31.33 -6.10 -34.25
N ARG A 346 -30.64 -5.03 -34.63
CA ARG A 346 -31.26 -3.90 -35.34
C ARG A 346 -31.87 -4.34 -36.68
N LYS A 347 -31.14 -5.12 -37.49
CA LYS A 347 -31.69 -5.65 -38.76
C LYS A 347 -32.91 -6.53 -38.53
N LYS A 348 -32.87 -7.42 -37.53
CA LYS A 348 -34.02 -8.27 -37.17
C LYS A 348 -35.21 -7.44 -36.69
N GLY A 349 -34.98 -6.39 -35.89
CA GLY A 349 -36.02 -5.46 -35.47
C GLY A 349 -36.67 -4.76 -36.67
N GLU A 350 -35.86 -4.21 -37.58
CA GLU A 350 -36.34 -3.57 -38.81
C GLU A 350 -37.14 -4.54 -39.72
N GLU A 351 -36.75 -5.82 -39.77
CA GLU A 351 -37.48 -6.86 -40.51
C GLU A 351 -38.78 -7.26 -39.82
N GLN A 352 -38.76 -7.41 -38.49
CA GLN A 352 -39.95 -7.67 -37.68
C GLN A 352 -40.99 -6.57 -37.82
N ASP A 353 -40.57 -5.30 -37.75
CA ASP A 353 -41.45 -4.14 -37.93
C ASP A 353 -42.10 -4.14 -39.32
N LYS A 354 -41.35 -4.46 -40.38
CA LYS A 354 -41.91 -4.60 -41.74
C LYS A 354 -42.93 -5.72 -41.83
N THR A 355 -42.65 -6.88 -41.22
CA THR A 355 -43.60 -8.00 -41.21
C THR A 355 -44.86 -7.66 -40.41
N LEU A 356 -44.73 -6.96 -39.27
CA LEU A 356 -45.85 -6.51 -38.45
C LEU A 356 -46.77 -5.58 -39.27
N LEU A 357 -46.21 -4.58 -39.92
CA LEU A 357 -46.97 -3.65 -40.79
C LEU A 357 -47.69 -4.38 -41.93
N ALA A 358 -47.05 -5.37 -42.55
CA ALA A 358 -47.67 -6.17 -43.61
C ALA A 358 -48.83 -7.03 -43.08
N LEU A 359 -48.68 -7.61 -41.87
CA LEU A 359 -49.72 -8.38 -41.19
C LEU A 359 -50.91 -7.51 -40.79
N GLU A 360 -50.67 -6.31 -40.26
CA GLU A 360 -51.71 -5.33 -39.94
C GLU A 360 -52.52 -4.95 -41.18
N ARG A 361 -51.83 -4.64 -42.29
CA ARG A 361 -52.50 -4.34 -43.57
C ARG A 361 -53.35 -5.50 -44.04
N LYS A 362 -52.83 -6.73 -44.00
CA LYS A 362 -53.57 -7.93 -44.42
C LYS A 362 -54.77 -8.22 -43.51
N SER A 363 -54.65 -7.96 -42.21
CA SER A 363 -55.76 -8.06 -41.25
C SER A 363 -56.87 -7.06 -41.58
N GLN A 364 -56.50 -5.83 -41.93
CA GLN A 364 -57.45 -4.79 -42.35
C GLN A 364 -58.14 -5.19 -43.65
N ASP A 365 -57.39 -5.63 -44.67
CA ASP A 365 -57.95 -6.07 -45.94
C ASP A 365 -58.95 -7.24 -45.76
N LEU A 366 -58.62 -8.20 -44.88
CA LEU A 366 -59.51 -9.30 -44.54
C LEU A 366 -60.76 -8.82 -43.77
N HIS A 367 -60.61 -7.85 -42.88
CA HIS A 367 -61.73 -7.25 -42.18
C HIS A 367 -62.71 -6.60 -43.17
N ASP A 368 -62.20 -5.78 -44.09
CA ASP A 368 -63.00 -5.08 -45.10
C ASP A 368 -63.68 -6.07 -46.06
N ALA A 369 -62.97 -7.11 -46.50
CA ALA A 369 -63.54 -8.18 -47.31
C ALA A 369 -64.68 -8.93 -46.58
N ASN A 370 -64.50 -9.22 -45.29
CA ASN A 370 -65.53 -9.85 -44.48
C ASN A 370 -66.76 -8.94 -44.31
N VAL A 371 -66.57 -7.63 -44.14
CA VAL A 371 -67.66 -6.65 -44.07
C VAL A 371 -68.42 -6.62 -45.41
N ALA A 372 -67.71 -6.54 -46.53
CA ALA A 372 -68.32 -6.54 -47.87
C ALA A 372 -69.11 -7.84 -48.14
N LEU A 373 -68.53 -9.00 -47.79
CA LEU A 373 -69.20 -10.29 -47.94
C LEU A 373 -70.48 -10.36 -47.11
N LYS A 374 -70.46 -9.84 -45.88
CA LYS A 374 -71.65 -9.80 -45.02
C LYS A 374 -72.76 -8.92 -45.62
N VAL A 375 -72.40 -7.75 -46.15
CA VAL A 375 -73.35 -6.86 -46.83
C VAL A 375 -73.94 -7.54 -48.07
N LEU A 376 -73.11 -8.19 -48.89
CA LEU A 376 -73.58 -8.92 -50.08
C LEU A 376 -74.51 -10.08 -49.72
N LEU A 377 -74.22 -10.84 -48.66
CA LEU A 377 -75.09 -11.90 -48.16
C LEU A 377 -76.43 -11.35 -47.66
N GLU A 378 -76.40 -10.23 -46.93
CA GLU A 378 -77.62 -9.56 -46.46
C GLU A 378 -78.48 -9.06 -47.63
N GLN A 379 -77.87 -8.41 -48.62
CA GLN A 379 -78.53 -7.95 -49.85
C GLN A 379 -79.10 -9.12 -50.66
N GLY A 380 -78.33 -10.20 -50.85
CA GLY A 380 -78.79 -11.40 -51.56
C GLY A 380 -79.99 -12.05 -50.88
N SER A 381 -79.98 -12.15 -49.55
CA SER A 381 -81.14 -12.69 -48.81
C SER A 381 -82.37 -11.78 -48.92
N LYS A 382 -82.16 -10.44 -48.95
CA LYS A 382 -83.24 -9.47 -49.10
C LYS A 382 -83.85 -9.54 -50.50
N ALA A 383 -83.01 -9.57 -51.54
CA ALA A 383 -83.45 -9.70 -52.93
C ALA A 383 -84.19 -11.02 -53.17
N LYS A 384 -83.71 -12.14 -52.58
CA LYS A 384 -84.43 -13.42 -52.62
C LYS A 384 -85.83 -13.30 -52.03
N LYS A 385 -85.97 -12.72 -50.82
CA LYS A 385 -87.27 -12.53 -50.17
C LYS A 385 -88.21 -11.61 -50.94
N GLU A 386 -87.67 -10.54 -51.54
CA GLU A 386 -88.44 -9.60 -52.35
C GLU A 386 -88.99 -10.28 -53.61
N LEU A 387 -88.15 -11.06 -54.31
CA LEU A 387 -88.57 -11.86 -55.45
C LEU A 387 -89.64 -12.89 -55.08
N GLU A 388 -89.45 -13.61 -53.97
CA GLU A 388 -90.45 -14.56 -53.46
C GLU A 388 -91.78 -13.88 -53.14
N GLY A 389 -91.74 -12.70 -52.50
CA GLY A 389 -92.91 -11.88 -52.23
C GLY A 389 -93.62 -11.43 -53.50
N GLN A 390 -92.86 -11.02 -54.52
CA GLN A 390 -93.41 -10.56 -55.80
C GLN A 390 -94.04 -11.70 -56.61
N ILE A 391 -93.41 -12.88 -56.65
CA ILE A 391 -94.01 -14.08 -57.26
C ILE A 391 -95.33 -14.42 -56.57
N LEU A 392 -95.37 -14.36 -55.24
CA LEU A 392 -96.57 -14.65 -54.47
C LEU A 392 -97.68 -13.63 -54.70
N ALA A 393 -97.36 -12.34 -54.79
CA ALA A 393 -98.29 -11.28 -55.13
C ALA A 393 -98.85 -11.46 -56.55
N ASN A 394 -97.98 -11.69 -57.54
CA ASN A 394 -98.39 -11.91 -58.93
C ASN A 394 -99.33 -13.12 -59.08
N ILE A 395 -99.06 -14.24 -58.41
CA ILE A 395 -99.95 -15.40 -58.44
C ILE A 395 -101.31 -15.06 -57.78
N LYS A 396 -101.30 -14.30 -56.67
CA LYS A 396 -102.52 -13.91 -55.99
C LYS A 396 -103.38 -12.91 -56.74
N GLU A 397 -102.78 -11.96 -57.44
CA GLU A 397 -103.49 -10.86 -58.09
C GLU A 397 -103.78 -11.14 -59.57
N LEU A 398 -102.95 -11.94 -60.24
CA LEU A 398 -103.08 -12.17 -61.69
C LEU A 398 -103.52 -13.59 -62.05
N VAL A 399 -103.48 -14.56 -61.11
CA VAL A 399 -103.85 -15.95 -61.42
C VAL A 399 -105.08 -16.38 -60.62
N PHE A 400 -105.11 -16.13 -59.31
CA PHE A 400 -106.27 -16.54 -58.50
C PHE A 400 -107.61 -15.87 -58.89
N PRO A 401 -107.69 -14.59 -59.29
CA PRO A 401 -108.98 -14.00 -59.66
C PRO A 401 -109.63 -14.67 -60.86
N TYR A 402 -108.84 -15.01 -61.89
CA TYR A 402 -109.35 -15.75 -63.05
C TYR A 402 -109.69 -17.20 -62.70
N LEU A 403 -108.96 -17.84 -61.78
CA LEU A 403 -109.33 -19.15 -61.26
C LEU A 403 -110.65 -19.10 -60.46
N ASP A 404 -110.88 -18.03 -59.69
CA ASP A 404 -112.12 -17.83 -58.94
C ASP A 404 -113.30 -17.52 -59.90
N GLU A 405 -113.10 -16.72 -60.95
CA GLU A 405 -114.10 -16.50 -62.02
C GLU A 405 -114.46 -17.81 -62.75
N LEU A 406 -113.45 -18.58 -63.17
CA LEU A 406 -113.64 -19.89 -63.82
C LEU A 406 -114.36 -20.89 -62.89
N ASP A 407 -114.03 -20.89 -61.59
CA ASP A 407 -114.71 -21.73 -60.59
C ASP A 407 -116.17 -21.32 -60.42
N MET A 408 -116.51 -20.03 -60.56
CA MET A 408 -117.89 -19.54 -60.52
C MET A 408 -118.70 -19.93 -61.76
N GLU A 409 -118.15 -19.81 -62.97
CA GLU A 409 -118.85 -20.16 -64.22
C GLU A 409 -119.03 -21.67 -64.43
N LEU A 410 -118.12 -22.49 -63.90
CA LEU A 410 -118.10 -23.94 -64.09
C LEU A 410 -118.82 -24.71 -62.96
N LYS A 411 -119.46 -24.03 -62.00
CA LYS A 411 -120.19 -24.68 -60.89
C LYS A 411 -121.19 -25.73 -61.40
N GLY A 412 -121.02 -26.97 -60.94
CA GLY A 412 -121.87 -28.11 -61.30
C GLY A 412 -121.42 -28.90 -62.54
N LYS A 413 -120.35 -28.49 -63.24
CA LYS A 413 -119.78 -29.21 -64.40
C LYS A 413 -118.56 -30.03 -64.00
N ALA A 414 -118.29 -31.13 -64.71
CA ALA A 414 -117.12 -32.00 -64.47
C ALA A 414 -115.77 -31.25 -64.55
N ALA A 415 -115.69 -30.17 -65.33
CA ALA A 415 -114.50 -29.34 -65.47
C ALA A 415 -114.12 -28.56 -64.18
N ALA A 416 -115.06 -28.35 -63.24
CA ALA A 416 -114.77 -27.66 -61.98
C ALA A 416 -113.75 -28.43 -61.10
N ALA A 417 -113.71 -29.76 -61.20
CA ALA A 417 -112.75 -30.58 -60.47
C ALA A 417 -111.29 -30.28 -60.88
N TYR A 418 -111.05 -29.96 -62.16
CA TYR A 418 -109.71 -29.60 -62.65
C TYR A 418 -109.29 -28.20 -62.19
N VAL A 419 -110.21 -27.23 -62.16
CA VAL A 419 -109.94 -25.88 -61.63
C VAL A 419 -109.57 -25.94 -60.14
N GLN A 420 -110.30 -26.73 -59.35
CA GLN A 420 -109.98 -26.96 -57.94
C GLN A 420 -108.62 -27.65 -57.75
N LEU A 421 -108.25 -28.59 -58.64
CA LEU A 421 -106.93 -29.23 -58.62
C LEU A 421 -105.82 -28.22 -58.95
N PHE A 422 -105.98 -27.39 -59.98
CA PHE A 422 -105.03 -26.32 -60.31
C PHE A 422 -104.88 -25.32 -59.18
N ARG A 423 -105.99 -24.89 -58.57
CA ARG A 423 -105.99 -24.02 -57.39
C ARG A 423 -105.21 -24.65 -56.24
N LYS A 424 -105.44 -25.92 -55.94
CA LYS A 424 -104.73 -26.65 -54.88
C LYS A 424 -103.24 -26.77 -55.19
N ARG A 425 -102.85 -27.08 -56.43
CA ARG A 425 -101.44 -27.20 -56.84
C ARG A 425 -100.72 -25.84 -56.83
N LEU A 426 -101.36 -24.77 -57.29
CA LEU A 426 -100.81 -23.41 -57.20
C LEU A 426 -100.71 -22.94 -55.74
N ALA A 427 -101.68 -23.31 -54.89
CA ALA A 427 -101.60 -23.07 -53.44
C ALA A 427 -100.44 -23.84 -52.79
N GLU A 428 -100.19 -25.09 -53.20
CA GLU A 428 -99.03 -25.87 -52.75
C GLU A 428 -97.69 -25.23 -53.18
N ILE A 429 -97.58 -24.81 -54.45
CA ILE A 429 -96.38 -24.12 -54.97
C ILE A 429 -96.17 -22.74 -54.30
N THR A 430 -97.25 -22.01 -54.02
CA THR A 430 -97.15 -20.72 -53.31
C THR A 430 -96.94 -20.87 -51.80
N SER A 431 -97.31 -22.04 -51.25
CA SER A 431 -97.08 -22.35 -49.84
C SER A 431 -95.61 -22.56 -49.50
N SER A 432 -94.75 -22.99 -50.44
CA SER A 432 -93.31 -23.10 -50.20
C SER A 432 -92.65 -21.73 -50.02
N PHE A 433 -93.04 -20.73 -50.82
CA PHE A 433 -92.60 -19.33 -50.64
C PHE A 433 -93.11 -18.74 -49.32
N SER A 434 -94.33 -19.13 -48.92
CA SER A 434 -94.89 -18.76 -47.61
C SER A 434 -94.15 -19.46 -46.46
N ARG A 435 -93.78 -20.73 -46.61
CA ARG A 435 -93.03 -21.52 -45.61
C ARG A 435 -91.62 -20.98 -45.39
N GLU A 436 -90.98 -20.38 -46.40
CA GLU A 436 -89.67 -19.74 -46.22
C GLU A 436 -89.77 -18.42 -45.43
N LEU A 437 -90.83 -17.61 -45.65
CA LEU A 437 -91.15 -16.47 -44.77
C LEU A 437 -91.53 -16.90 -43.34
N THR A 438 -92.13 -18.08 -43.20
CA THR A 438 -92.50 -18.69 -41.91
C THR A 438 -91.42 -19.68 -41.40
N SER A 439 -90.22 -19.70 -41.99
CA SER A 439 -89.20 -20.74 -41.69
C SER A 439 -88.62 -20.63 -40.29
N LYS A 440 -88.80 -19.50 -39.61
CA LYS A 440 -88.50 -19.36 -38.17
C LYS A 440 -89.51 -20.07 -37.25
N LEU A 441 -90.67 -20.48 -37.75
CA LEU A 441 -91.74 -21.15 -36.98
C LEU A 441 -91.88 -22.65 -37.29
N VAL A 442 -91.25 -23.16 -38.36
CA VAL A 442 -91.32 -24.58 -38.75
C VAL A 442 -90.56 -25.51 -37.79
N GLU A 443 -89.71 -24.98 -36.92
CA GLU A 443 -89.01 -25.78 -35.90
C GLU A 443 -89.84 -26.06 -34.62
N LEU A 444 -90.99 -25.41 -34.44
CA LEU A 444 -91.85 -25.61 -33.27
C LEU A 444 -92.81 -26.79 -33.49
N THR A 445 -92.88 -27.68 -32.51
CA THR A 445 -93.87 -28.77 -32.49
C THR A 445 -95.30 -28.21 -32.30
N PRO A 446 -96.36 -28.95 -32.69
CA PRO A 446 -97.74 -28.48 -32.54
C PRO A 446 -98.11 -28.03 -31.11
N ARG A 447 -97.51 -28.67 -30.09
CA ARG A 447 -97.70 -28.31 -28.68
C ARG A 447 -96.94 -27.04 -28.28
N GLU A 448 -95.75 -26.83 -28.83
CA GLU A 448 -95.00 -25.58 -28.66
C GLU A 448 -95.68 -24.41 -29.36
N LEU A 449 -96.32 -24.63 -30.50
CA LEU A 449 -97.08 -23.61 -31.22
C LEU A 449 -98.32 -23.14 -30.43
N GLN A 450 -99.06 -24.08 -29.82
CA GLN A 450 -100.19 -23.76 -28.93
C GLN A 450 -99.74 -22.99 -27.69
N VAL A 451 -98.61 -23.37 -27.08
CA VAL A 451 -98.05 -22.64 -25.94
C VAL A 451 -97.57 -21.24 -26.35
N ALA A 452 -96.96 -21.09 -27.54
CA ALA A 452 -96.53 -19.79 -28.06
C ALA A 452 -97.71 -18.83 -28.30
N GLU A 453 -98.84 -19.34 -28.82
CA GLU A 453 -100.05 -18.54 -29.06
C GLU A 453 -100.66 -18.01 -27.74
N LEU A 454 -100.76 -18.87 -26.72
CA LEU A 454 -101.26 -18.45 -25.40
C LEU A 454 -100.29 -17.48 -24.68
N ILE A 455 -98.98 -17.56 -24.95
CA ILE A 455 -98.00 -16.56 -24.48
C ILE A 455 -98.23 -15.21 -25.16
N LYS A 456 -98.54 -15.20 -26.47
CA LYS A 456 -98.84 -13.97 -27.23
C LYS A 456 -100.05 -13.26 -26.63
N GLN A 457 -101.08 -14.01 -26.29
CA GLN A 457 -102.31 -13.54 -25.62
C GLN A 457 -102.08 -13.05 -24.17
N GLY A 458 -100.89 -13.28 -23.59
CA GLY A 458 -100.52 -12.75 -22.29
C GLY A 458 -100.83 -13.65 -21.09
N CYS A 459 -101.21 -14.91 -21.33
CA CYS A 459 -101.50 -15.88 -20.28
C CYS A 459 -100.25 -16.22 -19.45
N SER A 460 -100.43 -16.35 -18.12
CA SER A 460 -99.35 -16.78 -17.22
C SER A 460 -99.06 -18.28 -17.38
N ASN A 461 -97.94 -18.77 -16.84
CA ASN A 461 -97.64 -20.21 -16.86
C ASN A 461 -98.75 -21.05 -16.21
N LYS A 462 -99.36 -20.53 -15.15
CA LYS A 462 -100.44 -21.23 -14.43
C LYS A 462 -101.71 -21.29 -15.29
N ASP A 463 -102.02 -20.21 -16.02
CA ASP A 463 -103.19 -20.16 -16.90
C ASP A 463 -103.02 -21.08 -18.10
N ILE A 464 -101.84 -21.10 -18.72
CA ILE A 464 -101.53 -22.00 -19.84
C ILE A 464 -101.60 -23.47 -19.41
N ALA A 465 -101.07 -23.77 -18.21
CA ALA A 465 -101.10 -25.11 -17.64
C ALA A 465 -102.54 -25.59 -17.42
N MET A 466 -103.41 -24.71 -16.92
CA MET A 466 -104.82 -24.99 -16.69
C MET A 466 -105.60 -25.17 -18.00
N LEU A 467 -105.39 -24.28 -18.98
CA LEU A 467 -106.06 -24.32 -20.29
C LEU A 467 -105.67 -25.52 -21.15
N LEU A 468 -104.43 -26.01 -21.02
CA LEU A 468 -103.93 -27.15 -21.78
C LEU A 468 -103.98 -28.47 -20.99
N HIS A 469 -104.47 -28.46 -19.75
CA HIS A 469 -104.51 -29.59 -18.83
C HIS A 469 -103.15 -30.29 -18.65
N ILE A 470 -102.09 -29.52 -18.45
CA ILE A 470 -100.72 -30.01 -18.23
C ILE A 470 -100.10 -29.41 -16.97
N ALA A 471 -99.08 -30.05 -16.40
CA ALA A 471 -98.40 -29.53 -15.22
C ALA A 471 -97.66 -28.20 -15.53
N PRO A 472 -97.65 -27.19 -14.62
CA PRO A 472 -97.00 -25.89 -14.84
C PRO A 472 -95.52 -25.97 -15.25
N GLY A 473 -94.76 -26.91 -14.66
CA GLY A 473 -93.37 -27.13 -15.03
C GLY A 473 -93.18 -27.59 -16.49
N THR A 474 -94.19 -28.22 -17.09
CA THR A 474 -94.19 -28.62 -18.51
C THR A 474 -94.29 -27.40 -19.42
N VAL A 475 -95.03 -26.36 -19.00
CA VAL A 475 -95.13 -25.09 -19.74
C VAL A 475 -93.78 -24.37 -19.76
N ASP A 476 -93.03 -24.42 -18.66
CA ASP A 476 -91.68 -23.86 -18.59
C ASP A 476 -90.70 -24.59 -19.52
N VAL A 477 -90.83 -25.91 -19.66
CA VAL A 477 -90.05 -26.70 -20.63
C VAL A 477 -90.38 -26.26 -22.05
N TYR A 478 -91.66 -26.15 -22.41
CA TYR A 478 -92.06 -25.66 -23.73
C TYR A 478 -91.59 -24.22 -23.99
N ARG A 479 -91.68 -23.31 -23.02
CA ARG A 479 -91.14 -21.93 -23.12
C ARG A 479 -89.64 -21.91 -23.38
N ASN A 480 -88.87 -22.76 -22.68
CA ASN A 480 -87.43 -22.85 -22.87
C ASN A 480 -87.05 -23.47 -24.22
N ASN A 481 -87.80 -24.47 -24.68
CA ASN A 481 -87.59 -25.07 -25.99
C ASN A 481 -87.90 -24.08 -27.11
N ILE A 482 -89.01 -23.32 -27.00
CA ILE A 482 -89.33 -22.21 -27.92
C ILE A 482 -88.20 -21.19 -27.92
N ARG A 483 -87.69 -20.76 -26.75
CA ARG A 483 -86.53 -19.85 -26.67
C ARG A 483 -85.28 -20.42 -27.32
N LYS A 484 -85.00 -21.71 -27.16
CA LYS A 484 -83.83 -22.37 -27.75
C LYS A 484 -83.93 -22.39 -29.27
N LYS A 485 -85.09 -22.81 -29.80
CA LYS A 485 -85.37 -22.92 -31.23
C LYS A 485 -85.42 -21.55 -31.93
N LEU A 486 -85.86 -20.51 -31.22
CA LEU A 486 -85.80 -19.12 -31.70
C LEU A 486 -84.45 -18.41 -31.47
N GLY A 487 -83.42 -19.11 -30.96
CA GLY A 487 -82.07 -18.54 -30.76
C GLY A 487 -81.93 -17.54 -29.59
N LEU A 488 -82.85 -17.58 -28.61
CA LEU A 488 -82.96 -16.62 -27.50
C LEU A 488 -82.36 -17.11 -26.16
N LYS A 489 -81.72 -18.30 -26.13
CA LYS A 489 -81.28 -18.98 -24.89
C LYS A 489 -80.32 -18.16 -24.01
N LYS A 490 -79.49 -17.28 -24.59
CA LYS A 490 -78.52 -16.42 -23.86
C LYS A 490 -78.83 -14.93 -23.91
N LYS A 491 -79.98 -14.53 -24.46
CA LYS A 491 -80.38 -13.12 -24.60
C LYS A 491 -81.45 -12.79 -23.56
N LYS A 492 -81.31 -11.68 -22.81
CA LYS A 492 -82.32 -11.18 -21.85
C LYS A 492 -83.53 -10.52 -22.57
N ILE A 493 -84.07 -11.18 -23.57
CA ILE A 493 -85.22 -10.70 -24.35
C ILE A 493 -86.50 -11.34 -23.81
N ASN A 494 -87.54 -10.53 -23.60
CA ASN A 494 -88.87 -11.01 -23.19
C ASN A 494 -89.49 -11.86 -24.32
N LEU A 495 -89.88 -13.10 -24.00
CA LEU A 495 -90.38 -14.05 -25.01
C LEU A 495 -91.67 -13.57 -25.68
N ARG A 496 -92.60 -12.97 -24.92
CA ARG A 496 -93.86 -12.42 -25.46
C ARG A 496 -93.60 -11.25 -26.40
N ALA A 497 -92.74 -10.32 -26.02
CA ALA A 497 -92.39 -9.16 -26.85
C ALA A 497 -91.72 -9.60 -28.18
N TYR A 498 -90.90 -10.65 -28.12
CA TYR A 498 -90.27 -11.22 -29.32
C TYR A 498 -91.29 -11.92 -30.25
N LEU A 499 -92.23 -12.69 -29.67
CA LEU A 499 -93.30 -13.35 -30.42
C LEU A 499 -94.31 -12.38 -31.04
N LEU A 500 -94.49 -11.20 -30.46
CA LEU A 500 -95.34 -10.12 -31.02
C LEU A 500 -94.68 -9.38 -32.19
N THR A 501 -93.34 -9.35 -32.26
CA THR A 501 -92.58 -8.61 -33.28
C THR A 501 -92.05 -9.50 -34.41
N SER A 502 -92.00 -10.82 -34.20
CA SER A 502 -91.45 -11.80 -35.17
C SER A 502 -92.50 -12.69 -35.84
N ILE A 503 -93.81 -12.44 -35.61
CA ILE A 503 -94.96 -13.16 -36.18
C ILE A 503 -96.11 -12.21 -36.51
#